data_AF-A0A6N7Y643-F1
#
_entry.id   AF-A0A6N7Y643-F1
#
_cell.length_a   1.000
_cell.length_b   1.000
_cell.length_c   1.000
_cell.angle_alpha   90.00
_cell.angle_beta   90.00
_cell.angle_gamma   90.00
#
_symmetry.space_group_name_H-M   'P 1'
#
loop_
_entity.id
_entity.type
_entity.pdbx_description
1 polymer ?
#
loop_
_entity_poly.entity_id
_entity_poly.type
_entity_poly.pdbx_seq_one_letter_code
_entity_poly.pdbx_strand_id
1 'polypeptide(L)'
;MRGARSRPLIDYLESLRLTRELDVLCALPGHGPVFAGTRGLIEQRTRHHEERAGEIHAHLAHGPATARTLVDALWRSLPEDMLFLAVSEVLAHLDVLEARGGVEQVGGARVSFQQVSGPRPTAA
;
A
#
# COMPACT_ATOMS: atom_id res chain seq x y z
N MET A 1 2.91 -27.13 -5.49
CA MET A 1 3.00 -26.17 -4.38
C MET A 1 2.13 -24.97 -4.73
N ARG A 2 1.11 -24.64 -3.94
CA ARG A 2 0.41 -23.34 -4.11
C ARG A 2 1.42 -22.28 -3.68
N GLY A 3 1.93 -21.50 -4.62
CA GLY A 3 2.83 -20.39 -4.31
C GLY A 3 2.12 -19.40 -3.38
N ALA A 4 2.85 -18.85 -2.42
CA ALA A 4 2.36 -17.73 -1.64
C ALA A 4 1.93 -16.59 -2.59
N ARG A 5 0.84 -15.90 -2.26
CA ARG A 5 0.39 -14.74 -3.05
C ARG A 5 1.46 -13.65 -3.00
N SER A 6 1.80 -13.05 -4.14
CA SER A 6 2.74 -11.93 -4.21
C SER A 6 2.23 -10.72 -3.42
N ARG A 7 3.17 -9.95 -2.84
CA ARG A 7 2.89 -8.71 -2.08
C ARG A 7 3.62 -7.53 -2.74
N PRO A 8 3.18 -7.12 -3.94
CA PRO A 8 3.97 -6.29 -4.85
C PRO A 8 4.31 -4.91 -4.29
N LEU A 9 3.46 -4.31 -3.45
CA LEU A 9 3.77 -3.01 -2.85
C LEU A 9 4.91 -3.12 -1.81
N ILE A 10 5.00 -4.23 -1.08
CA ILE A 10 6.13 -4.49 -0.17
C ILE A 10 7.42 -4.60 -0.99
N ASP A 11 7.39 -5.40 -2.06
CA ASP A 11 8.54 -5.57 -2.97
C ASP A 11 8.95 -4.25 -3.64
N TYR A 12 7.96 -3.43 -4.01
CA TYR A 12 8.18 -2.11 -4.59
C TYR A 12 8.83 -1.13 -3.60
N LEU A 13 8.31 -1.05 -2.36
CA LEU A 13 8.86 -0.17 -1.33
C LEU A 13 10.30 -0.58 -0.96
N GLU A 14 10.59 -1.87 -0.90
CA GLU A 14 11.95 -2.36 -0.71
C GLU A 14 12.86 -2.01 -1.90
N SER A 15 12.36 -2.15 -3.14
CA SER A 15 13.08 -1.75 -4.34
C SER A 15 13.39 -0.25 -4.36
N LEU A 16 12.44 0.59 -3.92
CA LEU A 16 12.66 2.03 -3.76
C LEU A 16 13.73 2.31 -2.70
N ARG A 17 13.70 1.62 -1.55
CA ARG A 17 14.71 1.75 -0.49
C ARG A 17 16.11 1.42 -1.01
N LEU A 18 16.27 0.30 -1.71
CA LEU A 18 17.56 -0.08 -2.31
C LEU A 18 18.01 0.93 -3.38
N THR A 19 17.09 1.39 -4.23
CA THR A 19 17.39 2.37 -5.29
C THR A 19 17.82 3.72 -4.70
N ARG A 20 17.26 4.12 -3.55
CA ARG A 20 17.62 5.37 -2.86
C ARG A 20 19.09 5.39 -2.46
N GLU A 21 19.69 4.24 -2.16
CA GLU A 21 21.08 4.15 -1.73
C GLU A 21 22.08 4.33 -2.87
N LEU A 22 21.65 4.22 -4.12
CA LEU A 22 22.49 4.42 -5.29
C LEU A 22 22.89 5.90 -5.47
N ASP A 23 24.14 6.12 -5.87
CA ASP A 23 24.62 7.45 -6.28
C ASP A 23 24.25 7.71 -7.74
N VAL A 24 23.01 8.18 -7.96
CA VAL A 24 22.44 8.42 -9.29
C VAL A 24 22.49 9.90 -9.64
N LEU A 25 23.28 10.25 -10.64
CA LEU A 25 23.33 11.61 -11.19
C LEU A 25 22.04 11.97 -11.94
N CYS A 26 21.56 11.07 -12.80
CA CYS A 26 20.30 11.22 -13.52
C CYS A 26 19.64 9.86 -13.78
N ALA A 27 18.32 9.86 -13.88
CA ALA A 27 17.51 8.69 -14.21
C ALA A 27 16.97 8.81 -15.64
N LEU A 28 17.04 7.71 -16.39
CA LEU A 28 16.46 7.56 -17.73
C LEU A 28 15.20 6.69 -17.62
N PRO A 29 14.02 7.29 -17.38
CA PRO A 29 12.81 6.50 -17.12
C PRO A 29 12.25 5.88 -18.39
N GLY A 30 11.45 4.82 -18.24
CA GLY A 30 10.70 4.23 -19.36
C GLY A 30 9.63 5.17 -19.95
N HIS A 31 9.18 6.16 -19.17
CA HIS A 31 8.22 7.17 -19.60
C HIS A 31 8.60 8.55 -19.05
N GLY A 32 8.37 9.59 -19.86
CA GLY A 32 8.70 10.98 -19.51
C GLY A 32 10.16 11.34 -19.79
N PRO A 33 10.56 12.58 -19.47
CA PRO A 33 11.91 13.06 -19.71
C PRO A 33 12.93 12.50 -18.71
N VAL A 34 14.21 12.53 -19.09
CA VAL A 34 15.33 12.32 -18.17
C VAL A 34 15.26 13.34 -17.03
N PHE A 35 15.52 12.91 -15.80
CA PHE A 35 15.46 13.77 -14.62
C PHE A 35 16.60 13.50 -13.64
N ALA A 36 16.88 14.48 -12.78
CA ALA A 36 17.77 14.37 -11.63
C ALA A 36 16.96 14.40 -10.32
N GLY A 37 17.61 14.12 -9.18
CA GLY A 37 16.93 14.19 -7.88
C GLY A 37 16.13 12.93 -7.51
N THR A 38 16.60 11.75 -7.93
CA THR A 38 15.95 10.45 -7.68
C THR A 38 15.58 10.23 -6.21
N ARG A 39 16.45 10.65 -5.26
CA ARG A 39 16.20 10.49 -3.81
C ARG A 39 14.94 11.23 -3.36
N GLY A 40 14.77 12.49 -3.78
CA GLY A 40 13.59 13.28 -3.42
C GLY A 40 12.29 12.71 -4.00
N LEU A 41 12.34 12.19 -5.23
CA LEU A 41 11.18 11.52 -5.84
C LEU A 41 10.83 10.22 -5.11
N ILE A 42 11.83 9.44 -4.70
CA ILE A 42 11.62 8.22 -3.90
C ILE A 42 10.96 8.59 -2.57
N GLU A 43 11.48 9.58 -1.85
CA GLU A 43 10.92 10.03 -0.57
C GLU A 43 9.47 10.50 -0.70
N GLN A 44 9.15 11.23 -1.78
CA GLN A 44 7.77 11.61 -2.09
C GLN A 44 6.86 10.39 -2.29
N ARG A 45 7.31 9.39 -3.04
CA ARG A 45 6.53 8.16 -3.32
C ARG A 45 6.35 7.30 -2.08
N THR A 46 7.41 7.14 -1.28
CA THR A 46 7.34 6.42 -0.01
C THR A 46 6.34 7.08 0.93
N ARG A 47 6.43 8.42 1.09
CA ARG A 47 5.48 9.18 1.91
C ARG A 47 4.04 9.02 1.43
N HIS A 48 3.80 9.07 0.13
CA HIS A 48 2.46 8.85 -0.43
C HIS A 48 1.86 7.50 -0.02
N HIS A 49 2.65 6.42 -0.06
CA HIS A 49 2.20 5.10 0.38
C HIS A 49 1.98 5.02 1.89
N GLU A 50 2.77 5.71 2.68
CA GLU A 50 2.57 5.80 4.14
C GLU A 50 1.29 6.54 4.49
N GLU A 51 1.02 7.67 3.83
CA GLU A 51 -0.21 8.45 3.97
C GLU A 51 -1.44 7.61 3.60
N ARG A 52 -1.42 6.95 2.43
CA ARG A 52 -2.51 6.07 1.97
C ARG A 52 -2.75 4.88 2.92
N ALA A 53 -1.68 4.26 3.41
CA ALA A 53 -1.79 3.19 4.41
C ALA A 53 -2.40 3.71 5.73
N GLY A 54 -2.03 4.92 6.15
CA GLY A 54 -2.60 5.60 7.31
C GLY A 54 -4.11 5.86 7.16
N GLU A 55 -4.55 6.37 6.01
CA GLU A 55 -5.96 6.58 5.69
C GLU A 55 -6.76 5.27 5.77
N ILE A 56 -6.28 4.20 5.13
CA ILE A 56 -6.92 2.88 5.16
C ILE A 56 -7.00 2.35 6.59
N HIS A 57 -5.90 2.43 7.33
CA HIS A 57 -5.87 1.98 8.72
C HIS A 57 -6.85 2.78 9.59
N ALA A 58 -6.95 4.09 9.40
CA ALA A 58 -7.89 4.94 10.13
C ALA A 58 -9.35 4.54 9.85
N HIS A 59 -9.71 4.23 8.59
CA HIS A 59 -11.06 3.76 8.26
C HIS A 59 -11.42 2.45 8.98
N LEU A 60 -10.46 1.55 9.18
CA LEU A 60 -10.67 0.29 9.89
C LEU A 60 -10.89 0.44 11.40
N ALA A 61 -10.67 1.64 11.97
CA ALA A 61 -11.04 1.94 13.36
C ALA A 61 -12.57 1.92 13.58
N HIS A 62 -13.36 2.05 12.50
CA HIS A 62 -14.83 2.02 12.56
C HIS A 62 -15.42 0.61 12.46
N GLY A 63 -14.57 -0.41 12.30
CA GLY A 63 -14.97 -1.82 12.21
C GLY A 63 -14.45 -2.53 10.96
N PRO A 64 -14.74 -3.83 10.81
CA PRO A 64 -14.26 -4.61 9.69
C PRO A 64 -14.77 -4.09 8.34
N ALA A 65 -13.89 -4.03 7.34
CA ALA A 65 -14.23 -3.56 6.00
C ALA A 65 -13.63 -4.45 4.89
N THR A 66 -14.31 -4.51 3.76
CA THR A 66 -13.79 -5.14 2.53
C THR A 66 -12.94 -4.14 1.75
N ALA A 67 -12.08 -4.62 0.83
CA ALA A 67 -11.36 -3.75 -0.09
C ALA A 67 -12.32 -2.85 -0.91
N ARG A 68 -13.47 -3.38 -1.33
CA ARG A 68 -14.48 -2.63 -2.07
C ARG A 68 -15.05 -1.45 -1.26
N THR A 69 -15.40 -1.69 0.00
CA THR A 69 -15.95 -0.65 0.87
C THR A 69 -14.91 0.40 1.26
N LEU A 70 -13.63 0.00 1.35
CA LEU A 70 -12.52 0.94 1.53
C LEU A 70 -12.31 1.81 0.28
N VAL A 71 -12.45 1.26 -0.93
CA VAL A 71 -12.42 2.05 -2.16
C VAL A 71 -13.52 3.13 -2.15
N ASP A 72 -14.75 2.79 -1.74
CA ASP A 72 -15.84 3.78 -1.64
C ASP A 72 -15.54 4.89 -0.63
N ALA A 73 -14.88 4.55 0.48
CA ALA A 73 -14.53 5.49 1.52
C ALA A 73 -13.41 6.45 1.08
N LEU A 74 -12.42 5.96 0.32
CA LEU A 74 -11.29 6.74 -0.18
C LEU A 74 -11.66 7.57 -1.42
N TRP A 75 -12.53 7.05 -2.29
CA TRP A 75 -12.87 7.67 -3.57
C TRP A 75 -14.38 7.64 -3.81
N ARG A 76 -15.08 8.71 -3.39
CA ARG A 76 -16.54 8.85 -3.44
C ARG A 76 -17.17 8.78 -4.85
N SER A 77 -16.40 9.06 -5.91
CA SER A 77 -16.90 9.10 -7.30
C SER A 77 -15.85 8.57 -8.26
N LEU A 78 -15.34 7.38 -7.95
CA LEU A 78 -14.37 6.69 -8.80
C LEU A 78 -15.04 6.24 -10.12
N PRO A 79 -14.47 6.57 -11.29
CA PRO A 79 -14.89 6.01 -12.57
C PRO A 79 -14.85 4.47 -12.55
N GLU A 80 -15.80 3.82 -13.22
CA GLU A 80 -15.95 2.36 -13.19
C GLU A 80 -14.73 1.63 -13.79
N ASP A 81 -14.13 2.21 -14.83
CA ASP A 81 -12.91 1.72 -15.47
C ASP A 81 -11.69 1.77 -14.56
N MET A 82 -11.72 2.62 -13.52
CA MET A 82 -10.66 2.73 -12.51
C MET A 82 -10.86 1.80 -11.30
N LEU A 83 -12.01 1.13 -11.19
CA LEU A 83 -12.35 0.32 -10.02
C LEU A 83 -11.34 -0.80 -9.79
N PHE A 84 -10.89 -1.47 -10.86
CA PHE A 84 -9.91 -2.53 -10.77
C PHE A 84 -8.58 -2.04 -10.15
N LEU A 85 -8.12 -0.86 -10.58
CA LEU A 85 -6.88 -0.27 -10.07
C LEU A 85 -7.03 0.15 -8.62
N ALA A 86 -8.14 0.78 -8.25
CA ALA A 86 -8.37 1.20 -6.86
C ALA A 86 -8.48 0.02 -5.89
N VAL A 87 -9.19 -1.05 -6.27
CA VAL A 87 -9.26 -2.27 -5.45
C VAL A 87 -7.87 -2.89 -5.30
N SER A 88 -7.09 -2.94 -6.40
CA SER A 88 -5.73 -3.47 -6.37
C SER A 88 -4.81 -2.65 -5.47
N GLU A 89 -4.92 -1.32 -5.51
CA GLU A 89 -4.17 -0.41 -4.63
C GLU A 89 -4.54 -0.62 -3.16
N VAL A 90 -5.83 -0.71 -2.83
CA VAL A 90 -6.28 -0.96 -1.45
C VAL A 90 -5.77 -2.30 -0.94
N LEU A 91 -5.87 -3.37 -1.73
CA LEU A 91 -5.34 -4.69 -1.35
C LEU A 91 -3.83 -4.64 -1.10
N ALA A 92 -3.08 -3.92 -1.95
CA ALA A 92 -1.64 -3.78 -1.78
C ALA A 92 -1.26 -3.05 -0.47
N HIS A 93 -2.04 -2.04 -0.05
CA HIS A 93 -1.82 -1.37 1.23
C HIS A 93 -2.28 -2.20 2.44
N LEU A 94 -3.35 -2.99 2.30
CA LEU A 94 -3.75 -3.96 3.32
C LEU A 94 -2.64 -4.99 3.57
N ASP A 95 -1.93 -5.43 2.53
CA ASP A 95 -0.76 -6.29 2.67
C ASP A 95 0.36 -5.64 3.47
N VAL A 96 0.65 -4.36 3.19
CA VAL A 96 1.66 -3.60 3.94
C VAL A 96 1.26 -3.49 5.41
N LEU A 97 0.00 -3.18 5.70
CA LEU A 97 -0.51 -3.05 7.06
C LEU A 97 -0.51 -4.40 7.79
N GLU A 98 -0.89 -5.48 7.12
CA GLU A 98 -0.90 -6.83 7.68
C GLU A 98 0.52 -7.32 7.97
N ALA A 99 1.47 -7.06 7.06
CA ALA A 99 2.89 -7.36 7.28
C ALA A 99 3.46 -6.65 8.51
N ARG A 100 2.94 -5.45 8.83
CA ARG A 100 3.32 -4.65 10.00
C ARG A 100 2.53 -5.03 11.26
N GLY A 101 1.62 -6.00 11.18
CA GLY A 101 0.74 -6.38 12.29
C GLY A 101 -0.28 -5.31 12.68
N GLY A 102 -0.59 -4.37 11.78
CA GLY A 102 -1.57 -3.31 12.01
C GLY A 102 -3.01 -3.74 11.69
N VAL A 103 -3.18 -4.66 10.75
CA VAL A 103 -4.49 -5.23 10.38
C VAL A 103 -4.41 -6.74 10.26
N GLU A 104 -5.55 -7.39 10.38
CA GLU A 104 -5.71 -8.83 10.15
C GLU A 104 -6.93 -9.10 9.27
N GLN A 105 -6.85 -10.17 8.51
CA GLN A 105 -8.00 -10.68 7.76
C GLN A 105 -8.98 -11.38 8.72
N VAL A 106 -10.26 -11.03 8.63
CA VAL A 106 -11.35 -11.70 9.34
C VAL A 106 -12.23 -12.50 8.40
N GLY A 107 -12.64 -13.69 8.88
CA GLY A 107 -13.46 -14.65 8.14
C GLY A 107 -14.94 -14.29 8.06
N GLY A 108 -15.65 -14.90 7.11
CA GLY A 108 -17.08 -14.71 6.84
C GLY A 108 -17.43 -15.09 5.40
N ALA A 109 -18.59 -14.63 4.90
CA ALA A 109 -18.98 -14.82 3.50
C ALA A 109 -18.12 -14.01 2.51
N ARG A 110 -17.37 -13.00 2.99
CA ARG A 110 -16.48 -12.13 2.21
C ARG A 110 -15.20 -11.85 3.00
N VAL A 111 -14.10 -11.70 2.27
CA VAL A 111 -12.81 -11.29 2.85
C VAL A 111 -12.92 -9.84 3.33
N SER A 112 -12.73 -9.64 4.64
CA SER A 112 -12.71 -8.33 5.28
C SER A 112 -11.46 -8.20 6.15
N PHE A 113 -11.10 -6.98 6.49
CA PHE A 113 -9.96 -6.63 7.33
C PHE A 113 -10.40 -5.80 8.50
N GLN A 114 -9.71 -5.90 9.63
CA GLN A 114 -9.89 -5.06 10.80
C GLN A 114 -8.53 -4.71 11.41
N GLN A 115 -8.47 -3.71 12.29
CA GLN A 115 -7.27 -3.45 13.07
C GLN A 115 -6.97 -4.60 14.03
N VAL A 116 -5.70 -4.97 14.19
CA VAL A 116 -5.30 -5.98 15.19
C VAL A 116 -5.53 -5.41 16.60
N SER A 117 -6.26 -6.16 17.43
CA SER A 117 -6.50 -5.80 18.84
C SER A 117 -5.36 -6.34 19.73
N GLY A 118 -4.48 -5.46 20.24
CA GLY A 118 -3.38 -5.85 21.14
C GLY A 118 -2.20 -4.87 21.11
N PRO A 119 -1.16 -5.04 21.97
CA PRO A 119 0.02 -4.18 21.92
C PRO A 119 0.73 -4.35 20.57
N ARG A 120 1.01 -3.21 19.91
CA ARG A 120 1.73 -3.16 18.62
C ARG A 120 3.09 -3.86 18.78
N PRO A 121 3.48 -4.81 17.92
CA PRO A 121 4.85 -5.30 17.93
C PRO A 121 5.78 -4.12 17.65
N THR A 122 6.71 -3.84 18.56
CA THR A 122 7.78 -2.89 18.31
C THR A 122 8.62 -3.43 17.16
N ALA A 123 8.69 -2.67 16.07
CA ALA A 123 9.62 -2.96 14.98
C ALA A 123 11.05 -2.99 15.57
N ALA A 124 11.77 -4.09 15.35
CA ALA A 124 13.17 -4.26 15.71
C ALA A 124 14.08 -3.59 14.67
#